data_AF-A0A524LFE2-F1
#
_entry.id   AF-A0A524LFE2-F1
#
_cell.length_a   1.000
_cell.length_b   1.000
_cell.length_c   1.000
_cell.angle_alpha   90.00
_cell.angle_beta   90.00
_cell.angle_gamma   90.00
#
_symmetry.space_group_name_H-M   'P 1'
#
loop_
_entity.id
_entity.type
_entity.pdbx_description
1 polymer ?
#
loop_
_entity_poly.entity_id
_entity_poly.type
_entity_poly.pdbx_seq_one_letter_code
_entity_poly.pdbx_strand_id
1 'polypeptide(L)'
;MALISSMDDIVLPSTNLYIGEVGLGGEVRGVSRIEERINEGIKLGFKKIYIPERSKISGDIGKNNLQRIKSMDSLARQTKNSK
;
A
#
# COMPACT_ATOMS: atom_id res chain seq x y z
N MET A 1 1.65 8.92 1.68
CA MET A 1 0.50 8.75 2.59
C MET A 1 0.46 9.81 3.70
N ALA A 2 1.56 10.08 4.41
CA ALA A 2 1.59 11.03 5.54
C ALA A 2 0.95 12.41 5.27
N LEU A 3 1.23 13.02 4.12
CA LEU A 3 0.60 14.29 3.72
C LEU A 3 -0.92 14.17 3.60
N ILE A 4 -1.40 13.16 2.87
CA ILE A 4 -2.84 12.97 2.62
C ILE A 4 -3.57 12.65 3.92
N SER A 5 -3.03 11.76 4.74
CA SER A 5 -3.65 11.42 6.03
C SER A 5 -3.72 12.62 6.97
N SER A 6 -2.70 13.49 6.94
CA SER A 6 -2.71 14.73 7.72
C SER A 6 -3.73 15.74 7.19
N MET A 7 -3.89 15.85 5.87
CA MET A 7 -4.87 16.74 5.25
C MET A 7 -6.31 16.29 5.51
N ASP A 8 -6.54 14.97 5.49
CA ASP A 8 -7.87 14.36 5.67
C ASP A 8 -8.18 13.99 7.14
N ASP A 9 -7.28 14.31 8.08
CA ASP A 9 -7.37 13.98 9.51
C ASP A 9 -7.67 12.47 9.78
N ILE A 10 -6.93 11.61 9.06
CA ILE A 10 -7.06 10.15 9.14
C ILE A 10 -5.90 9.57 9.93
N VAL A 11 -6.22 8.81 10.98
CA VAL A 11 -5.23 8.00 11.69
C VAL A 11 -4.88 6.76 10.87
N LEU A 12 -3.59 6.60 10.55
CA LEU A 12 -3.08 5.43 9.85
C LEU A 12 -2.66 4.34 10.84
N PRO A 13 -3.07 3.07 10.64
CA PRO A 13 -2.56 1.98 11.44
C PRO A 13 -1.04 1.82 11.27
N SER A 14 -0.30 1.72 12.37
CA SER A 14 1.16 1.50 12.35
C SER A 14 1.57 0.13 11.79
N THR A 15 0.61 -0.80 11.70
CA THR A 15 0.80 -2.14 11.12
C THR A 15 0.59 -2.18 9.61
N ASN A 16 0.36 -1.04 8.97
CA ASN A 16 0.18 -0.95 7.52
C ASN A 16 1.48 -0.50 6.85
N LEU A 17 1.86 -1.20 5.79
CA LEU A 17 2.98 -0.84 4.92
C LEU A 17 2.44 -0.42 3.56
N TYR A 18 2.87 0.74 3.05
CA TYR A 18 2.47 1.23 1.73
C TYR A 18 3.69 1.29 0.82
N ILE A 19 3.63 0.62 -0.33
CA ILE A 19 4.72 0.56 -1.30
C ILE A 19 4.19 1.03 -2.64
N GLY A 20 4.92 1.90 -3.32
CA GLY A 20 4.54 2.41 -4.63
C GLY A 20 5.06 3.83 -4.86
N GLU A 21 5.09 4.21 -6.13
CA GLU A 21 5.29 5.59 -6.55
C GLU A 21 3.95 6.25 -6.83
N VAL A 22 3.86 7.57 -6.60
CA VAL A 22 2.66 8.35 -6.87
C VAL A 22 2.92 9.28 -8.05
N GLY A 23 2.13 9.14 -9.10
CA GLY A 23 2.14 10.07 -10.22
C GLY A 23 1.38 11.36 -9.89
N LEU A 24 1.61 12.42 -10.69
CA LEU A 24 0.93 13.70 -10.54
C LEU A 24 -0.59 13.59 -10.67
N GLY A 25 -1.07 12.64 -11.47
CA GLY A 25 -2.50 12.34 -11.62
C GLY A 25 -3.09 11.54 -10.45
N GLY A 26 -2.29 11.25 -9.42
CA GLY A 26 -2.70 10.44 -8.27
C GLY A 26 -2.73 8.94 -8.55
N GLU A 27 -2.21 8.48 -9.68
CA GLU A 27 -2.06 7.05 -9.96
C GLU A 27 -0.92 6.43 -9.15
N VAL A 28 -1.10 5.17 -8.73
CA VAL A 28 -0.06 4.42 -8.01
C VAL A 28 0.68 3.52 -8.99
N ARG A 29 2.00 3.69 -9.07
CA ARG A 29 2.87 3.03 -10.05
C ARG A 29 3.75 1.98 -9.39
N GLY A 30 4.10 0.96 -10.18
CA GLY A 30 4.98 -0.15 -9.80
C GLY A 30 6.37 0.33 -9.40
N VAL A 31 6.98 -0.36 -8.44
CA VAL A 31 8.38 -0.14 -8.05
C VAL A 31 9.23 -1.37 -8.34
N SER A 32 10.54 -1.19 -8.44
CA SER A 32 11.50 -2.29 -8.59
C SER A 32 11.58 -3.14 -7.31
N ARG A 33 11.87 -4.43 -7.51
CA ARG A 33 12.09 -5.42 -6.43
C ARG A 33 10.94 -5.48 -5.42
N ILE A 34 9.70 -5.48 -5.92
CA ILE A 34 8.50 -5.44 -5.06
C ILE A 34 8.44 -6.66 -4.13
N GLU A 35 8.83 -7.84 -4.60
CA GLU A 35 8.78 -9.09 -3.82
C GLU A 35 9.72 -9.05 -2.62
N GLU A 36 10.96 -8.55 -2.79
CA GLU A 36 11.92 -8.37 -1.70
C GLU A 36 11.35 -7.44 -0.61
N ARG A 37 10.74 -6.32 -1.03
CA ARG A 37 10.13 -5.34 -0.11
C ARG A 37 8.92 -5.91 0.64
N ILE A 38 8.10 -6.71 -0.03
CA ILE A 38 6.96 -7.40 0.60
C ILE A 38 7.48 -8.37 1.66
N ASN A 39 8.49 -9.19 1.33
CA ASN A 39 9.06 -10.16 2.26
C ASN A 39 9.71 -9.49 3.48
N GLU A 40 10.41 -8.38 3.29
CA GLU A 40 10.95 -7.55 4.38
C GLU A 40 9.82 -7.05 5.30
N GLY A 41 8.74 -6.54 4.70
CA GLY A 41 7.58 -6.06 5.44
C GLY A 41 6.90 -7.16 6.27
N ILE A 42 6.78 -8.37 5.71
CA ILE A 42 6.24 -9.52 6.43
C ILE A 42 7.13 -9.87 7.63
N LYS A 43 8.46 -9.91 7.44
CA LYS A 43 9.43 -10.20 8.52
C LYS A 43 9.36 -9.17 9.65
N LEU A 44 9.13 -7.90 9.32
CA LEU A 44 8.97 -6.81 10.28
C LEU A 44 7.61 -6.81 11.00
N GLY A 45 6.69 -7.71 10.62
CA GLY A 45 5.39 -7.89 11.29
C GLY A 45 4.26 -7.01 10.76
N PHE A 46 4.39 -6.44 9.56
CA PHE A 46 3.30 -5.68 8.95
C PHE A 46 2.12 -6.58 8.58
N LYS A 47 0.91 -6.19 9.02
CA LYS A 47 -0.32 -6.97 8.86
C LYS A 47 -1.01 -6.72 7.52
N LYS A 48 -0.91 -5.50 7.00
CA LYS A 48 -1.47 -5.12 5.70
C LYS A 48 -0.38 -4.44 4.87
N ILE A 49 -0.15 -4.96 3.68
CA ILE A 49 0.86 -4.45 2.75
C ILE A 49 0.13 -4.00 1.49
N TYR A 50 0.19 -2.72 1.23
CA TYR A 50 -0.44 -2.07 0.10
C TYR A 50 0.56 -1.92 -1.03
N ILE A 51 0.18 -2.38 -2.22
CA ILE A 51 1.05 -2.41 -3.40
C ILE A 51 0.34 -1.86 -4.64
N PRO A 52 1.07 -1.40 -5.66
CA PRO A 52 0.49 -0.96 -6.92
C PRO A 52 -0.23 -2.11 -7.61
N GLU A 53 -1.43 -1.86 -8.13
CA GLU A 53 -2.32 -2.86 -8.75
C GLU A 53 -1.61 -3.65 -9.86
N ARG A 54 -0.80 -2.95 -10.67
CA ARG A 54 -0.05 -3.53 -11.79
C ARG A 54 1.26 -4.21 -11.41
N SER A 55 1.55 -4.35 -10.12
CA SER A 55 2.75 -5.07 -9.67
C SER A 55 2.62 -6.55 -9.99
N LYS A 56 3.60 -7.06 -10.74
CA LYS A 56 3.78 -8.48 -10.99
C LYS A 56 4.45 -9.09 -9.77
N ILE A 57 3.84 -10.14 -9.23
CA ILE A 57 4.32 -10.88 -8.07
C ILE A 57 4.27 -12.34 -8.46
N SER A 58 5.36 -13.05 -8.22
CA SER A 58 5.54 -14.44 -8.57
C SER A 58 5.09 -15.30 -7.38
N GLY A 59 4.11 -16.16 -7.58
CA GLY A 59 3.63 -17.11 -6.57
C GLY A 59 2.69 -16.53 -5.50
N ASP A 60 2.69 -17.15 -4.32
CA ASP A 60 1.74 -16.93 -3.21
C ASP A 60 2.24 -15.92 -2.15
N ILE A 61 3.26 -15.12 -2.46
CA ILE A 61 3.93 -14.22 -1.51
C ILE A 61 2.91 -13.29 -0.84
N GLY A 62 2.72 -13.43 0.47
CA GLY A 62 1.97 -12.48 1.30
C GLY A 62 0.49 -12.32 0.97
N LYS A 63 -0.13 -13.24 0.21
CA LYS A 63 -1.49 -13.10 -0.34
C LYS A 63 -2.55 -12.63 0.67
N ASN A 64 -2.50 -13.13 1.91
CA ASN A 64 -3.47 -12.77 2.96
C ASN A 64 -3.30 -11.32 3.48
N ASN A 65 -2.11 -10.74 3.32
CA ASN A 65 -1.76 -9.42 3.84
C ASN A 65 -1.75 -8.37 2.73
N LEU A 66 -1.81 -8.76 1.46
CA LEU A 66 -1.66 -7.86 0.32
C LEU A 66 -2.96 -7.14 -0.06
N GLN A 67 -2.84 -5.83 -0.33
CA GLN A 67 -3.91 -4.96 -0.81
C GLN A 67 -3.44 -4.24 -2.07
N ARG A 68 -4.18 -4.36 -3.17
CA ARG A 68 -3.83 -3.73 -4.45
C ARG A 68 -4.45 -2.35 -4.56
N ILE A 69 -3.66 -1.37 -4.99
CA ILE A 69 -4.09 0.03 -5.13
C ILE A 69 -3.83 0.53 -6.55
N LYS A 70 -4.85 1.15 -7.13
CA LYS A 70 -4.78 1.83 -8.43
C LYS A 70 -4.46 3.32 -8.32
N SER A 71 -5.06 4.02 -7.36
CA SER A 71 -4.92 5.46 -7.17
C SER A 71 -4.96 5.86 -5.69
N MET A 72 -4.39 7.03 -5.39
CA MET A 72 -4.37 7.57 -4.03
C MET A 72 -5.77 7.95 -3.52
N ASP A 73 -6.69 8.40 -4.39
CA ASP A 73 -8.09 8.66 -4.01
C ASP A 73 -8.76 7.38 -3.50
N SER A 74 -8.63 6.28 -4.25
CA SER A 74 -9.18 4.99 -3.85
C SER A 74 -8.58 4.50 -2.53
N LEU A 75 -7.27 4.71 -2.32
CA LEU A 75 -6.61 4.39 -1.06
C LEU A 75 -7.15 5.22 0.12
N ALA A 76 -7.32 6.52 -0.07
CA ALA A 76 -7.83 7.42 0.97
C ALA A 76 -9.25 7.01 1.38
N ARG A 77 -10.14 6.74 0.42
CA ARG A 77 -11.51 6.24 0.69
C ARG A 77 -11.51 4.92 1.44
N GLN A 78 -10.67 3.98 1.03
CA GLN A 78 -10.58 2.66 1.67
C GLN A 78 -10.06 2.76 3.12
N THR A 79 -9.21 3.75 3.40
CA THR A 79 -8.73 4.02 4.76
C THR A 79 -9.80 4.72 5.62
N LYS A 80 -10.61 5.62 5.04
CA LYS A 80 -11.74 6.27 5.73
C LYS A 80 -12.85 5.28 6.11
N ASN A 81 -13.15 4.31 5.25
CA ASN A 81 -14.21 3.31 5.48
C ASN A 81 -13.78 2.14 6.39
N SER A 82 -12.52 2.11 6.85
CA SER A 82 -12.04 1.09 7.80
C SER A 82 -12.26 1.51 9.27
N LYS A 83 -13.20 2.43 9.52
CA LYS A 83 -13.73 2.79 10.84
C LYS A 83 -15.04 2.04 11.10
#